data_AF-A0A7G9BM12-F1
#
_entry.id   AF-A0A7G9BM12-F1
#
_cell.length_a   1.000
_cell.length_b   1.000
_cell.length_c   1.000
_cell.angle_alpha   90.00
_cell.angle_beta   90.00
_cell.angle_gamma   90.00
#
_symmetry.space_group_name_H-M   'P 1'
#
loop_
_entity.id
_entity.type
_entity.pdbx_description
1 polymer ?
#
loop_
_entity_poly.entity_id
_entity_poly.type
_entity_poly.pdbx_seq_one_letter_code
_entity_poly.pdbx_strand_id
1 'polypeptide(L)'
;MLNIHYVTQKFVDKTAAKKSVNLLQRNLTVADTTKSAIASALQSGFADIEDAVQHAIAFAYKCQFIITRNIKDYKKSSLPVMTAAQYLKAYHS
;
A
#
# COMPACT_ATOMS: atom_id res chain seq x y z
N MET A 1 -6.16 2.06 5.56
CA MET A 1 -7.18 3.14 5.63
C MET A 1 -6.91 4.19 6.72
N LEU A 2 -6.37 3.82 7.88
CA LEU A 2 -6.08 4.77 8.97
C LEU A 2 -5.07 5.85 8.60
N ASN A 3 -3.92 5.48 8.01
CA ASN A 3 -2.91 6.46 7.58
C ASN A 3 -3.46 7.45 6.55
N ILE A 4 -4.26 6.96 5.59
CA ILE A 4 -4.95 7.80 4.61
C ILE A 4 -5.88 8.80 5.31
N HIS A 5 -6.69 8.34 6.28
CA HIS A 5 -7.57 9.22 7.04
C HIS A 5 -6.78 10.29 7.81
N TYR A 6 -5.73 9.88 8.54
CA TYR A 6 -4.90 10.78 9.35
C TYR A 6 -4.20 11.84 8.49
N VAL A 7 -3.61 11.44 7.36
CA VAL A 7 -2.96 12.38 6.43
C VAL A 7 -3.98 13.30 5.79
N THR A 8 -5.13 12.77 5.33
CA THR A 8 -6.17 13.56 4.66
C THR A 8 -6.74 14.65 5.58
N GLN A 9 -6.91 14.37 6.88
CA GLN A 9 -7.37 15.34 7.87
C GLN A 9 -6.44 16.55 8.05
N LYS A 10 -5.19 16.49 7.59
CA LYS A 10 -4.28 17.64 7.60
C LYS A 10 -4.61 18.67 6.51
N PHE A 11 -5.44 18.30 5.53
CA PHE A 11 -5.73 19.14 4.35
C PHE A 11 -7.23 19.48 4.20
N VAL A 12 -8.11 18.70 4.83
CA VAL A 12 -9.57 18.91 4.78
C VAL A 12 -10.21 18.68 6.15
N ASP A 13 -11.45 19.11 6.32
CA ASP A 13 -12.19 18.88 7.56
C ASP A 13 -12.47 17.39 7.83
N LYS A 14 -12.88 17.09 9.07
CA LYS A 14 -13.12 15.71 9.53
C LYS A 14 -14.20 14.98 8.72
N THR A 15 -15.23 15.69 8.27
CA THR A 15 -16.35 15.12 7.50
C THR A 15 -15.91 14.79 6.07
N ALA A 16 -15.19 15.71 5.43
CA ALA A 16 -14.62 15.50 4.11
C ALA A 16 -13.61 14.34 4.10
N ALA A 17 -12.73 14.26 5.10
CA ALA A 17 -11.76 13.15 5.21
C ALA A 17 -12.45 11.78 5.31
N LYS A 18 -13.49 11.66 6.15
CA LYS A 18 -14.29 10.43 6.25
C LYS A 18 -14.98 10.07 4.93
N LYS A 19 -15.55 11.05 4.24
CA LYS A 19 -16.17 10.84 2.92
C LYS A 19 -15.17 10.28 1.89
N SER A 20 -13.96 10.83 1.84
CA SER A 20 -12.90 10.35 0.94
C SER A 20 -12.47 8.92 1.25
N VAL A 21 -12.27 8.59 2.54
CA VAL A 21 -11.89 7.22 2.93
C VAL A 21 -13.02 6.22 2.66
N ASN A 22 -14.29 6.61 2.85
CA ASN A 22 -15.44 5.77 2.48
C ASN A 22 -15.59 5.58 0.97
N LEU A 23 -15.17 6.56 0.15
CA LEU A 23 -15.10 6.38 -1.30
C LEU A 23 -14.06 5.31 -1.66
N LEU A 24 -12.86 5.36 -1.08
CA LEU A 24 -11.81 4.37 -1.34
C LEU A 24 -12.25 2.96 -0.93
N GLN A 25 -12.83 2.80 0.26
CA GLN A 25 -13.31 1.50 0.73
C GLN A 25 -14.39 0.87 -0.15
N ARG A 26 -15.22 1.68 -0.83
CA ARG A 26 -16.25 1.17 -1.75
C ARG A 26 -15.70 0.69 -3.08
N ASN A 27 -14.57 1.24 -3.53
CA ASN A 27 -14.00 0.96 -4.84
C ASN A 27 -12.79 0.02 -4.78
N LEU A 28 -12.23 -0.20 -3.61
CA LEU A 28 -11.02 -0.98 -3.41
C LEU A 28 -11.28 -2.10 -2.40
N THR A 29 -10.72 -3.28 -2.68
CA THR A 29 -10.60 -4.33 -1.67
C THR A 29 -9.57 -3.90 -0.63
N VAL A 30 -9.97 -3.89 0.65
CA VAL A 30 -9.04 -3.63 1.76
C VAL A 30 -8.47 -4.96 2.22
N ALA A 31 -7.16 -5.14 2.06
CA ALA A 31 -6.46 -6.33 2.55
C ALA A 31 -6.31 -6.29 4.08
N ASP A 32 -6.44 -7.45 4.71
CA ASP A 32 -6.30 -7.59 6.16
C ASP A 32 -4.85 -7.52 6.58
N THR A 33 -4.60 -6.81 7.68
CA THR A 33 -3.30 -6.85 8.35
C THR A 33 -3.30 -8.01 9.34
N THR A 34 -2.54 -9.05 9.04
CA THR A 34 -2.48 -10.27 9.86
C THR A 34 -1.23 -10.29 10.73
N LYS A 35 -1.28 -11.03 11.85
CA LYS A 35 -0.10 -11.26 12.70
C LYS A 35 1.06 -11.89 11.92
N SER A 36 0.77 -12.77 10.97
CA SER A 36 1.79 -13.41 10.12
C SER A 36 2.46 -12.40 9.20
N ALA A 37 1.72 -11.46 8.60
CA ALA A 37 2.30 -10.40 7.79
C ALA A 37 3.23 -9.50 8.63
N ILE A 38 2.83 -9.14 9.85
CA ILE A 38 3.68 -8.37 10.77
C ILE A 38 4.95 -9.16 11.14
N ALA A 39 4.82 -10.45 11.48
CA ALA A 39 5.97 -11.29 11.83
C ALA A 39 6.94 -11.47 10.64
N SER A 40 6.42 -11.57 9.42
CA SER A 40 7.23 -11.62 8.20
C SER A 40 7.92 -10.29 7.93
N ALA A 41 7.20 -9.17 8.08
CA ALA A 41 7.73 -7.82 7.90
C ALA A 41 8.92 -7.54 8.84
N LEU A 42 8.81 -7.91 10.12
CA LEU A 42 9.88 -7.76 11.11
C LEU A 42 11.17 -8.53 10.75
N GLN A 43 11.10 -9.51 9.86
CA GLN A 43 12.22 -10.34 9.41
C GLN A 43 12.65 -10.05 7.95
N SER A 44 11.99 -9.09 7.28
CA SER A 44 12.08 -8.90 5.82
C SER A 44 13.29 -8.07 5.35
N GLY A 45 14.06 -7.47 6.26
CA GLY A 45 15.22 -6.63 5.93
C GLY A 45 14.88 -5.30 5.25
N PHE A 46 13.60 -4.94 5.15
CA PHE A 46 13.16 -3.59 4.78
C PHE A 46 13.55 -2.60 5.87
N ALA A 47 13.92 -1.38 5.48
CA ALA A 47 14.27 -0.31 6.42
C ALA A 47 13.03 0.32 7.06
N ASP A 48 11.95 0.44 6.28
CA ASP A 48 10.67 0.98 6.73
C ASP A 48 9.69 -0.17 7.00
N ILE A 49 9.12 -0.18 8.21
CA ILE A 49 8.21 -1.25 8.64
C ILE A 49 6.85 -1.19 7.94
N GLU A 50 6.38 -0.01 7.53
CA GLU A 50 5.13 0.13 6.79
C GLU A 50 5.28 -0.50 5.40
N ASP A 51 6.38 -0.21 4.70
CA ASP A 51 6.69 -0.82 3.40
C ASP A 51 6.87 -2.34 3.52
N ALA A 52 7.53 -2.81 4.59
CA ALA A 52 7.69 -4.22 4.90
C ALA A 52 6.35 -4.95 5.07
N VAL A 53 5.43 -4.36 5.85
CA VAL A 53 4.09 -4.93 6.09
C VAL A 53 3.26 -4.89 4.81
N GLN A 54 3.29 -3.79 4.06
CA GLN A 54 2.59 -3.68 2.78
C GLN A 54 3.08 -4.74 1.78
N HIS A 55 4.39 -4.97 1.69
CA HIS A 55 4.97 -6.04 0.87
C HIS A 55 4.52 -7.42 1.34
N ALA A 56 4.61 -7.72 2.65
CA ALA A 56 4.22 -9.02 3.19
C ALA A 56 2.73 -9.33 2.93
N ILE A 57 1.85 -8.34 3.10
CA ILE A 57 0.42 -8.47 2.80
C ILE A 57 0.22 -8.70 1.30
N ALA A 58 0.81 -7.86 0.43
CA ALA A 58 0.68 -7.99 -1.01
C ALA A 58 1.15 -9.36 -1.51
N PHE A 59 2.25 -9.86 -0.94
CA PHE A 59 2.79 -11.18 -1.25
C PHE A 59 1.84 -12.30 -0.83
N ALA A 60 1.29 -12.23 0.39
CA ALA A 60 0.31 -13.21 0.88
C ALA A 60 -0.99 -13.23 0.06
N TYR A 61 -1.44 -12.06 -0.40
CA TYR A 61 -2.60 -11.90 -1.28
C TYR A 61 -2.32 -12.25 -2.75
N LYS A 62 -1.08 -12.67 -3.08
CA LYS A 62 -0.65 -13.00 -4.45
C LYS A 62 -0.88 -11.84 -5.43
N CYS A 63 -0.70 -10.60 -4.95
CA CYS A 63 -0.73 -9.43 -5.82
C CYS A 63 0.36 -9.54 -6.88
N GLN A 64 0.05 -9.12 -8.11
CA GLN A 64 0.98 -9.18 -9.23
C GLN A 64 2.03 -8.05 -9.17
N PHE A 65 1.65 -6.91 -8.60
CA PHE A 65 2.46 -5.69 -8.58
C PHE A 65 2.24 -4.92 -7.28
N ILE A 66 3.26 -4.20 -6.83
CA ILE A 66 3.11 -3.09 -5.88
C ILE A 66 3.20 -1.78 -6.66
N ILE A 67 2.15 -0.97 -6.57
CA ILE A 67 2.12 0.35 -7.20
C ILE A 67 2.46 1.42 -6.16
N THR A 68 3.62 2.05 -6.31
CA THR A 68 4.10 3.07 -5.38
C THR A 68 4.96 4.11 -6.09
N ARG A 69 5.03 5.32 -5.53
CA ARG A 69 6.01 6.33 -5.93
C ARG A 69 7.37 6.11 -5.24
N ASN A 70 7.42 5.30 -4.18
CA ASN A 70 8.60 5.10 -3.34
C ASN A 70 9.41 3.84 -3.72
N ILE A 71 9.67 3.65 -5.02
CA ILE A 71 10.29 2.40 -5.53
C ILE A 71 11.61 2.08 -4.82
N LYS A 72 12.40 3.11 -4.49
CA LYS A 72 13.73 2.98 -3.85
C LYS A 72 13.71 2.27 -2.50
N ASP A 73 12.58 2.25 -1.80
CA ASP A 73 12.49 1.67 -0.46
C ASP A 73 12.01 0.21 -0.51
N TYR A 74 11.55 -0.24 -1.69
CA TYR A 74 11.13 -1.60 -1.97
C TYR A 74 12.23 -2.50 -2.57
N LYS A 75 13.50 -2.17 -2.33
CA LYS A 75 14.65 -2.96 -2.86
C LYS A 75 14.66 -4.43 -2.42
N LYS A 76 13.97 -4.75 -1.33
CA LYS A 76 13.84 -6.11 -0.77
C LYS A 76 12.56 -6.81 -1.20
N SER A 77 11.76 -6.18 -2.07
CA SER A 77 10.49 -6.75 -2.52
C SER A 77 10.70 -7.97 -3.42
N SER A 78 9.99 -9.04 -3.10
CA SER A 78 9.82 -10.20 -3.97
C SER A 78 8.75 -9.99 -5.07
N LEU A 79 8.07 -8.84 -5.06
CA LEU A 79 7.06 -8.48 -6.07
C LEU A 79 7.62 -7.41 -7.01
N PRO A 80 7.21 -7.39 -8.29
CA PRO A 80 7.50 -6.27 -9.16
C PRO A 80 6.92 -4.97 -8.58
N VAL A 81 7.74 -3.92 -8.53
CA VAL A 81 7.36 -2.61 -7.99
C VAL A 81 7.51 -1.55 -9.06
N MET A 82 6.47 -0.75 -9.25
CA MET A 82 6.45 0.30 -10.26
C MET A 82 5.55 1.47 -9.88
N THR A 83 5.75 2.62 -10.52
CA THR A 83 4.83 3.74 -10.41
C THR A 83 3.55 3.48 -11.23
N ALA A 84 2.48 4.18 -10.88
CA ALA A 84 1.24 4.14 -11.66
C ALA A 84 1.47 4.53 -13.13
N ALA A 85 2.32 5.54 -13.39
CA ALA A 85 2.64 5.96 -14.75
C ALA A 85 3.36 4.85 -15.55
N GLN A 86 4.30 4.14 -14.91
CA GLN A 86 4.97 2.98 -15.53
C GLN A 86 3.98 1.85 -15.81
N TYR A 87 3.10 1.54 -14.86
CA TYR A 87 2.07 0.52 -15.04
C TYR A 87 1.16 0.83 -16.21
N LEU A 88 0.60 2.05 -16.28
CA LEU A 88 -0.28 2.46 -17.37
C LEU A 88 0.42 2.37 -18.73
N LYS A 89 1.68 2.81 -18.81
CA LYS A 89 2.46 2.72 -20.05
C LYS A 89 2.70 1.28 -20.50
N ALA A 90 2.89 0.34 -19.57
CA ALA A 90 3.23 -1.04 -19.88
C ALA A 90 2.01 -1.96 -20.10
N TYR A 91 0.87 -1.64 -19.48
CA TYR A 91 -0.28 -2.56 -19.39
C TYR A 91 -1.63 -1.94 -19.78
N HIS A 92 -1.66 -0.64 -20.09
CA HIS A 92 -2.90 0.08 -20.39
C HIS A 92 -2.72 0.99 -21.62
N SER A 93 -2.17 0.40 -22.70
CA SER A 93 -1.99 1.01 -24.02
C SER A 93 -3.23 0.85 -24.90
#